data_AF-A0A0D2FQU8-F1
#
_entry.id   AF-A0A0D2FQU8-F1
#
_cell.length_a   1.000
_cell.length_b   1.000
_cell.length_c   1.000
_cell.angle_alpha   90.00
_cell.angle_beta   90.00
_cell.angle_gamma   90.00
#
_symmetry.space_group_name_H-M   'P 1'
#
loop_
_entity.id
_entity.type
_entity.pdbx_description
1 polymer ?
#
loop_
_entity_poly.entity_id
_entity_poly.type
_entity_poly.pdbx_seq_one_letter_code
_entity_poly.pdbx_strand_id
1 'polypeptide(L)'
;MAEHQVGAPSVLATHTLDPSQQEISHPPKSYTYYHAGPLFTIAELHTNALLAEAIRQWSSGKFIPILPQDLEQRDLSAHSIRDEDLRALVSCDMAMFTYDGTELDAGTVVEYMVAKMADIPTVILRTDIRGGGDQKGTGDPWNLMSSNWPRTVGVAVDAMVGYKTSLQQAQSGQGSLGRTVGEYMIEQVAQKVVDAFEMVLKEPPRIPKELRESVYQWLALMPGFKNGGDQHNLEVFTKLCKEKQSRGLL
;
A
#
# COMPACT_ATOMS: atom_id res chain seq x y z
N MET A 1 -49.09 11.40 22.68
CA MET A 1 -48.35 11.39 21.41
C MET A 1 -46.97 11.97 21.70
N ALA A 2 -45.96 11.11 21.79
CA ALA A 2 -44.57 11.51 21.94
C ALA A 2 -43.88 11.20 20.62
N GLU A 3 -43.48 12.24 19.90
CA GLU A 3 -42.76 12.13 18.64
C GLU A 3 -41.38 11.51 18.90
N HIS A 4 -41.13 10.36 18.27
CA HIS A 4 -39.82 9.77 18.15
C HIS A 4 -38.98 10.68 17.23
N GLN A 5 -38.08 11.49 17.81
CA GLN A 5 -36.97 12.05 17.06
C GLN A 5 -36.05 10.89 16.66
N VAL A 6 -36.11 10.51 15.39
CA VAL A 6 -35.13 9.63 14.76
C VAL A 6 -33.82 10.40 14.74
N GLY A 7 -32.93 10.08 15.68
CA GLY A 7 -31.60 10.68 15.76
C GLY A 7 -30.83 10.42 14.48
N ALA A 8 -30.28 11.48 13.89
CA ALA A 8 -29.35 11.36 12.77
C ALA A 8 -28.22 10.38 13.14
N PRO A 9 -27.82 9.46 12.24
CA PRO A 9 -26.67 8.59 12.51
C PRO A 9 -25.46 9.48 12.79
N SER A 10 -24.96 9.39 14.02
CA SER A 10 -23.79 10.15 14.46
C SER A 10 -22.57 9.69 13.66
N VAL A 11 -21.81 10.65 13.13
CA VAL A 11 -20.48 10.44 12.52
C VAL A 11 -19.54 9.67 13.46
N LEU A 12 -19.88 9.55 14.75
CA LEU A 12 -19.15 8.81 15.77
C LEU A 12 -19.48 7.30 15.83
N ALA A 13 -20.37 6.77 14.98
CA ALA A 13 -20.66 5.34 14.89
C ALA A 13 -19.62 4.56 14.05
N THR A 14 -18.35 4.98 14.07
CA THR A 14 -17.24 4.55 13.18
C THR A 14 -16.60 3.20 13.54
N HIS A 15 -17.28 2.39 14.36
CA HIS A 15 -16.84 1.03 14.70
C HIS A 15 -17.81 -0.06 14.22
N THR A 16 -18.94 0.33 13.63
CA THR A 16 -19.94 -0.61 13.13
C THR A 16 -19.74 -0.84 11.64
N LEU A 17 -19.52 -2.10 11.27
CA LEU A 17 -19.72 -2.63 9.93
C LEU A 17 -20.99 -1.97 9.36
N ASP A 18 -20.85 -1.10 8.37
CA ASP A 18 -22.01 -0.61 7.63
C ASP A 18 -22.53 -1.81 6.82
N PRO A 19 -23.68 -2.42 7.17
CA PRO A 19 -24.21 -3.57 6.44
C PRO A 19 -24.62 -3.18 5.01
N SER A 20 -24.67 -1.89 4.70
CA SER A 20 -24.88 -1.35 3.36
C SER A 20 -23.58 -1.13 2.58
N GLN A 21 -22.43 -1.60 3.08
CA GLN A 21 -21.32 -1.98 2.20
C GLN A 21 -21.82 -3.15 1.35
N GLN A 22 -22.47 -2.80 0.24
CA GLN A 22 -22.96 -3.75 -0.74
C GLN A 22 -21.83 -4.71 -1.08
N GLU A 23 -22.12 -6.01 -1.01
CA GLU A 23 -21.32 -6.98 -1.74
C GLU A 23 -21.17 -6.47 -3.18
N ILE A 24 -19.93 -6.20 -3.58
CA ILE A 24 -19.64 -5.72 -4.92
C ILE A 24 -20.10 -6.85 -5.86
N SER A 25 -21.12 -6.61 -6.67
CA SER A 25 -21.68 -7.64 -7.56
C SER A 25 -20.65 -8.18 -8.55
N HIS A 26 -19.64 -7.35 -8.88
CA HIS A 26 -18.52 -7.69 -9.76
C HIS A 26 -17.21 -7.12 -9.17
N PRO A 27 -16.53 -7.85 -8.26
CA PRO A 27 -15.25 -7.39 -7.74
C PRO A 27 -14.23 -7.24 -8.89
N PRO A 28 -13.33 -6.24 -8.82
CA PRO A 28 -12.28 -6.08 -9.81
C PRO A 28 -11.46 -7.36 -10.00
N LYS A 29 -11.17 -7.68 -11.27
CA LYS A 29 -10.30 -8.83 -11.62
C LYS A 29 -8.83 -8.58 -11.29
N SER A 30 -8.43 -7.31 -11.24
CA SER A 30 -7.08 -6.87 -10.89
C SER A 30 -7.13 -5.57 -10.08
N TYR A 31 -6.03 -5.30 -9.38
CA TYR A 31 -5.81 -4.15 -8.52
C TYR A 31 -4.43 -3.57 -8.79
N THR A 32 -4.33 -2.25 -8.92
CA THR A 32 -3.05 -1.56 -8.92
C THR A 32 -2.55 -1.35 -7.50
N TYR A 33 -1.25 -1.48 -7.26
CA TYR A 33 -0.66 -1.10 -5.98
C TYR A 33 0.56 -0.21 -6.18
N TYR A 34 0.64 0.85 -5.37
CA TYR A 34 1.82 1.69 -5.30
C TYR A 34 2.90 0.97 -4.50
N HIS A 35 4.09 0.80 -5.06
CA HIS A 35 5.21 0.12 -4.40
C HIS A 35 6.20 1.16 -3.88
N ALA A 36 5.95 1.63 -2.66
CA ALA A 36 6.80 2.57 -1.96
C ALA A 36 7.97 1.88 -1.27
N GLY A 37 9.11 2.55 -1.27
CA GLY A 37 10.32 2.10 -0.61
C GLY A 37 11.53 2.91 -1.07
N PRO A 38 12.70 2.71 -0.44
CA PRO A 38 13.95 3.28 -0.94
C PRO A 38 14.19 2.89 -2.41
N LEU A 39 14.80 3.79 -3.19
CA LEU A 39 15.03 3.62 -4.63
C LEU A 39 16.32 4.31 -5.11
N PHE A 40 17.31 4.43 -4.24
CA PHE A 40 18.53 5.18 -4.46
C PHE A 40 19.77 4.29 -4.68
N THR A 41 19.71 3.03 -4.27
CA THR A 41 20.80 2.08 -4.47
C THR A 41 20.44 0.99 -5.48
N ILE A 42 21.46 0.33 -6.04
CA ILE A 42 21.25 -0.82 -6.93
C ILE A 42 20.50 -1.95 -6.21
N ALA A 43 20.76 -2.16 -4.92
CA ALA A 43 20.09 -3.19 -4.14
C ALA A 43 18.59 -2.90 -4.01
N GLU A 44 18.24 -1.63 -3.79
CA GLU A 44 16.86 -1.16 -3.66
C GLU A 44 16.12 -1.25 -5.00
N LEU A 45 16.64 -0.62 -6.05
CA LEU A 45 16.03 -0.62 -7.38
C LEU A 45 15.85 -2.04 -7.94
N HIS A 46 16.86 -2.89 -7.77
CA HIS A 46 16.82 -4.28 -8.20
C HIS A 46 15.78 -5.08 -7.42
N THR A 47 15.73 -4.92 -6.09
CA THR A 47 14.74 -5.61 -5.24
C THR A 47 13.33 -5.17 -5.60
N ASN A 48 13.09 -3.86 -5.74
CA ASN A 48 11.77 -3.31 -6.06
C ASN A 48 11.26 -3.87 -7.40
N ALA A 49 12.10 -3.87 -8.44
CA ALA A 49 11.73 -4.39 -9.76
C ALA A 49 11.46 -5.90 -9.76
N LEU A 50 12.35 -6.70 -9.16
CA LEU A 50 12.18 -8.16 -9.12
C LEU A 50 11.00 -8.60 -8.27
N LEU A 51 10.79 -7.96 -7.12
CA LEU A 51 9.66 -8.25 -6.25
C LEU A 51 8.34 -7.86 -6.90
N ALA A 52 8.28 -6.72 -7.58
CA ALA A 52 7.11 -6.28 -8.32
C ALA A 52 6.69 -7.29 -9.41
N GLU A 53 7.68 -7.79 -10.18
CA GLU A 53 7.46 -8.82 -11.18
C GLU A 53 6.99 -10.14 -10.55
N ALA A 54 7.66 -10.58 -9.49
CA ALA A 54 7.31 -11.82 -8.81
C ALA A 54 5.90 -11.77 -8.19
N ILE A 55 5.49 -10.66 -7.59
CA ILE A 55 4.12 -10.46 -7.08
C ILE A 55 3.11 -10.57 -8.22
N ARG A 56 3.38 -9.93 -9.36
CA ARG A 56 2.50 -10.01 -10.54
C ARG A 56 2.37 -11.45 -11.04
N GLN A 57 3.48 -12.19 -11.11
CA GLN A 57 3.48 -13.59 -11.55
C GLN A 57 2.75 -14.52 -10.56
N TRP A 58 3.09 -14.43 -9.27
CA TRP A 58 2.47 -15.25 -8.22
C TRP A 58 0.97 -15.01 -8.10
N SER A 59 0.53 -13.77 -8.31
CA SER A 59 -0.89 -13.41 -8.29
C SER A 59 -1.62 -13.64 -9.62
N SER A 60 -0.97 -14.24 -10.61
CA SER A 60 -1.52 -14.42 -11.97
C SER A 60 -2.05 -13.11 -12.59
N GLY A 61 -1.36 -12.00 -12.34
CA GLY A 61 -1.72 -10.67 -12.84
C GLY A 61 -2.80 -9.95 -12.03
N LYS A 62 -3.25 -10.50 -10.90
CA LYS A 62 -4.24 -9.83 -10.04
C LYS A 62 -3.69 -8.57 -9.39
N PHE A 63 -2.42 -8.56 -8.97
CA PHE A 63 -1.78 -7.38 -8.37
C PHE A 63 -0.78 -6.77 -9.35
N ILE A 64 -1.05 -5.54 -9.77
CA ILE A 64 -0.29 -4.81 -10.79
C ILE A 64 0.53 -3.70 -10.12
N PRO A 65 1.86 -3.76 -10.17
CA PRO A 65 2.71 -2.75 -9.54
C PRO A 65 2.68 -1.42 -10.28
N ILE A 66 2.71 -0.33 -9.52
CA ILE A 66 3.11 1.01 -9.96
C ILE A 66 4.36 1.38 -9.15
N LEU A 67 5.50 1.44 -9.82
CA LEU A 67 6.80 1.73 -9.21
C LEU A 67 7.15 3.21 -9.39
N PRO A 68 7.53 3.93 -8.32
CA PRO A 68 7.91 5.35 -8.43
C PRO A 68 9.08 5.57 -9.39
N GLN A 69 10.05 4.64 -9.41
CA GLN A 69 11.19 4.71 -10.31
C GLN A 69 10.86 4.54 -11.81
N ASP A 70 9.66 4.09 -12.15
CA ASP A 70 9.20 3.91 -13.54
C ASP A 70 8.37 5.10 -14.04
N LEU A 71 8.01 6.05 -13.16
CA LEU A 71 7.19 7.20 -13.51
C LEU A 71 7.98 8.19 -14.38
N GLU A 72 7.34 8.69 -15.46
CA GLU A 72 7.97 9.60 -16.42
C GLU A 72 8.08 11.02 -15.84
N GLN A 73 9.22 11.33 -15.23
CA GLN A 73 9.46 12.67 -14.71
C GLN A 73 9.85 13.65 -15.83
N ARG A 74 8.90 14.49 -16.26
CA ARG A 74 9.17 15.60 -17.21
C ARG A 74 9.85 16.80 -16.57
N ASP A 75 9.68 16.97 -15.26
CA ASP A 75 10.26 18.03 -14.43
C ASP A 75 10.90 17.37 -13.19
N LEU A 76 12.21 17.56 -13.04
CA LEU A 76 13.03 16.95 -11.97
C LEU A 76 13.08 17.80 -10.69
N SER A 77 12.24 18.82 -10.56
CA SER A 77 12.13 19.58 -9.32
C SER A 77 11.48 18.73 -8.22
N ALA A 78 11.99 18.86 -6.98
CA ALA A 78 11.48 18.10 -5.84
C ALA A 78 9.95 18.21 -5.64
N HIS A 79 9.38 19.37 -5.96
CA HIS A 79 7.93 19.59 -5.91
C HIS A 79 7.20 18.75 -6.97
N SER A 80 7.70 18.71 -8.21
CA SER A 80 7.08 17.93 -9.27
C SER A 80 7.18 16.43 -9.02
N ILE A 81 8.33 15.95 -8.53
CA ILE A 81 8.54 14.54 -8.17
C ILE A 81 7.55 14.11 -7.09
N ARG A 82 7.50 14.85 -5.97
CA ARG A 82 6.54 14.61 -4.88
C ARG A 82 5.10 14.61 -5.38
N ASP A 83 4.75 15.58 -6.23
CA ASP A 83 3.38 15.69 -6.75
C ASP A 83 2.99 14.50 -7.63
N GLU A 84 3.93 13.98 -8.42
CA GLU A 84 3.73 12.79 -9.24
C GLU A 84 3.57 11.53 -8.38
N ASP A 85 4.44 11.34 -7.39
CA ASP A 85 4.40 10.22 -6.45
C ASP A 85 3.08 10.20 -5.65
N LEU A 86 2.66 11.34 -5.09
CA LEU A 86 1.40 11.42 -4.34
C LEU A 86 0.17 11.17 -5.23
N ARG A 87 0.19 11.62 -6.49
CA ARG A 87 -0.89 11.32 -7.44
C ARG A 87 -0.91 9.84 -7.80
N ALA A 88 0.24 9.25 -8.09
CA ALA A 88 0.37 7.83 -8.38
C ALA A 88 -0.14 7.00 -7.21
N LEU A 89 0.31 7.30 -5.98
CA LEU A 89 -0.14 6.64 -4.76
C LEU A 89 -1.66 6.70 -4.61
N VAL A 90 -2.25 7.90 -4.62
CA VAL A 90 -3.69 8.04 -4.38
C VAL A 90 -4.50 7.40 -5.52
N SER A 91 -3.98 7.39 -6.74
CA SER A 91 -4.62 6.72 -7.89
C SER A 91 -4.65 5.19 -7.78
N CYS A 92 -3.69 4.57 -7.08
CA CYS A 92 -3.59 3.12 -6.92
C CYS A 92 -4.67 2.55 -6.00
N ASP A 93 -5.11 1.32 -6.25
CA ASP A 93 -6.14 0.66 -5.44
C ASP A 93 -5.66 0.29 -4.04
N MET A 94 -4.36 -0.01 -3.93
CA MET A 94 -3.67 -0.42 -2.72
C MET A 94 -2.26 0.19 -2.69
N ALA A 95 -1.54 -0.06 -1.60
CA ALA A 95 -0.13 0.28 -1.52
C ALA A 95 0.68 -0.77 -0.75
N MET A 96 1.96 -0.89 -1.07
CA MET A 96 2.95 -1.60 -0.28
C MET A 96 4.07 -0.64 0.09
N PHE A 97 4.53 -0.70 1.34
CA PHE A 97 5.63 0.13 1.84
C PHE A 97 6.76 -0.76 2.38
N THR A 98 7.95 -0.62 1.80
CA THR A 98 9.15 -1.34 2.25
C THR A 98 9.81 -0.59 3.40
N TYR A 99 9.74 -1.17 4.60
CA TYR A 99 10.25 -0.63 5.86
C TYR A 99 11.55 -1.33 6.28
N ASP A 100 12.47 -1.50 5.34
CA ASP A 100 13.80 -2.04 5.60
C ASP A 100 14.76 -1.00 6.17
N GLY A 101 15.74 -1.46 6.95
CA GLY A 101 16.74 -0.61 7.59
C GLY A 101 16.48 -0.35 9.07
N THR A 102 17.50 0.22 9.73
CA THR A 102 17.43 0.64 11.13
C THR A 102 16.48 1.82 11.30
N GLU A 103 16.62 2.83 10.44
CA GLU A 103 15.72 3.97 10.31
C GLU A 103 14.86 3.78 9.07
N LEU A 104 13.60 4.17 9.16
CA LEU A 104 12.69 4.12 8.02
C LEU A 104 13.04 5.24 7.04
N ASP A 105 12.91 4.95 5.75
CA ASP A 105 12.97 6.01 4.74
C ASP A 105 11.83 7.01 4.96
N ALA A 106 12.20 8.28 5.15
CA ALA A 106 11.25 9.32 5.50
C ALA A 106 10.24 9.59 4.37
N GLY A 107 10.66 9.45 3.10
CA GLY A 107 9.76 9.56 1.95
C GLY A 107 8.67 8.50 2.01
N THR A 108 9.07 7.23 2.17
CA THR A 108 8.18 6.08 2.32
C THR A 108 7.22 6.24 3.50
N VAL A 109 7.66 6.81 4.63
CA VAL A 109 6.78 7.09 5.78
C VAL A 109 5.76 8.18 5.44
N VAL A 110 6.14 9.25 4.76
CA VAL A 110 5.20 10.31 4.32
C VAL A 110 4.15 9.73 3.38
N GLU A 111 4.55 8.93 2.41
CA GLU A 111 3.64 8.25 1.48
C GLU A 111 2.69 7.30 2.22
N TYR A 112 3.18 6.52 3.19
CA TYR A 112 2.35 5.66 4.02
C TYR A 112 1.27 6.47 4.75
N MET A 113 1.65 7.60 5.34
CA MET A 113 0.70 8.46 6.04
C MET A 113 -0.35 9.05 5.10
N VAL A 114 0.03 9.47 3.89
CA VAL A 114 -0.94 9.92 2.88
C VAL A 114 -1.88 8.77 2.47
N ALA A 115 -1.37 7.55 2.33
CA ALA A 115 -2.20 6.38 2.05
C ALA A 115 -3.23 6.13 3.16
N LYS A 116 -2.84 6.30 4.42
CA LYS A 116 -3.77 6.19 5.56
C LYS A 116 -4.81 7.31 5.58
N MET A 117 -4.42 8.55 5.26
CA MET A 117 -5.36 9.67 5.11
C MET A 117 -6.36 9.46 3.97
N ALA A 118 -5.97 8.73 2.92
CA ALA A 118 -6.81 8.37 1.79
C ALA A 118 -7.58 7.05 1.98
N ASP A 119 -7.45 6.41 3.14
CA ASP A 119 -8.03 5.10 3.49
C ASP A 119 -7.68 3.99 2.49
N ILE A 120 -6.45 4.00 1.98
CA ILE A 120 -5.95 3.01 1.02
C ILE A 120 -5.54 1.73 1.77
N PRO A 121 -6.00 0.54 1.34
CA PRO A 121 -5.50 -0.75 1.85
C PRO A 121 -3.99 -0.86 1.69
N THR A 122 -3.30 -1.31 2.73
CA THR A 122 -1.84 -1.28 2.74
C THR A 122 -1.20 -2.56 3.25
N VAL A 123 -0.07 -2.92 2.63
CA VAL A 123 0.88 -3.89 3.18
C VAL A 123 2.15 -3.16 3.60
N ILE A 124 2.67 -3.45 4.79
CA ILE A 124 4.02 -3.03 5.18
C ILE A 124 4.92 -4.26 5.06
N LEU A 125 5.96 -4.18 4.23
CA LEU A 125 6.95 -5.23 4.09
C LEU A 125 8.22 -4.84 4.85
N ARG A 126 8.74 -5.75 5.68
CA ARG A 126 10.08 -5.65 6.26
C ARG A 126 10.79 -6.98 6.14
N THR A 127 11.96 -6.97 5.52
CA THR A 127 12.88 -8.10 5.39
C THR A 127 14.07 -8.01 6.36
N ASP A 128 14.28 -6.83 6.96
CA ASP A 128 15.31 -6.59 7.97
C ASP A 128 14.94 -7.18 9.35
N ILE A 129 15.73 -8.17 9.78
CA ILE A 129 15.55 -8.91 11.04
C ILE A 129 15.88 -8.09 12.28
N ARG A 130 16.62 -6.99 12.12
CA ARG A 130 16.99 -6.15 13.25
C ARG A 130 15.72 -5.53 13.78
N GLY A 131 15.56 -5.54 15.10
CA GLY A 131 14.52 -4.74 15.74
C GLY A 131 14.66 -3.29 15.27
N GLY A 132 13.58 -2.74 14.73
CA GLY A 132 13.47 -1.34 14.36
C GLY A 132 12.54 -0.62 15.34
N GLY A 133 12.77 0.68 15.53
CA GLY A 133 11.91 1.51 16.37
C GLY A 133 11.99 1.23 17.87
N ASP A 134 10.92 1.58 18.55
CA ASP A 134 10.80 1.69 20.01
C ASP A 134 9.89 0.63 20.64
N GLN A 135 9.43 -0.33 19.83
CA GLN A 135 8.58 -1.43 20.24
C GLN A 135 9.43 -2.61 20.73
N LYS A 136 9.46 -2.83 22.05
CA LYS A 136 10.20 -3.95 22.65
C LYS A 136 9.38 -5.24 22.61
N GLY A 137 10.03 -6.37 22.32
CA GLY A 137 9.45 -7.70 22.50
C GLY A 137 8.56 -8.15 21.33
N THR A 138 7.25 -7.95 21.44
CA THR A 138 6.21 -8.55 20.58
C THR A 138 5.48 -7.54 19.67
N GLY A 139 5.95 -6.29 19.63
CA GLY A 139 5.38 -5.27 18.73
C GLY A 139 5.93 -5.36 17.32
N ASP A 140 5.47 -4.46 16.46
CA ASP A 140 5.96 -4.41 15.09
C ASP A 140 7.44 -4.00 15.05
N PRO A 141 8.25 -4.55 14.12
CA PRO A 141 9.70 -4.29 14.04
C PRO A 141 10.06 -2.93 13.42
N TRP A 142 9.25 -1.89 13.65
CA TRP A 142 9.46 -0.52 13.18
C TRP A 142 8.93 0.49 14.20
N ASN A 143 9.02 1.79 13.89
CA ASN A 143 8.57 2.87 14.76
C ASN A 143 7.08 2.70 15.14
N LEU A 144 6.74 2.84 16.43
CA LEU A 144 5.37 2.62 16.91
C LEU A 144 4.33 3.53 16.25
N MET A 145 4.74 4.70 15.76
CA MET A 145 3.83 5.66 15.12
C MET A 145 3.29 5.17 13.77
N SER A 146 3.95 4.19 13.14
CA SER A 146 3.47 3.55 11.91
C SER A 146 2.64 2.28 12.16
N SER A 147 2.42 1.90 13.43
CA SER A 147 1.75 0.65 13.80
C SER A 147 0.28 0.86 14.14
N ASN A 148 -0.51 -0.22 14.14
CA ASN A 148 -1.94 -0.23 14.51
C ASN A 148 -2.87 0.67 13.66
N TRP A 149 -2.45 1.08 12.47
CA TRP A 149 -3.32 1.75 11.53
C TRP A 149 -4.28 0.75 10.89
N PRO A 150 -5.56 1.10 10.68
CA PRO A 150 -6.52 0.19 10.07
C PRO A 150 -6.18 -0.08 8.60
N ARG A 151 -6.73 -1.17 8.04
CA ARG A 151 -6.50 -1.57 6.64
C ARG A 151 -5.01 -1.66 6.33
N THR A 152 -4.27 -2.28 7.24
CA THR A 152 -2.82 -2.42 7.16
C THR A 152 -2.41 -3.80 7.66
N VAL A 153 -1.74 -4.57 6.80
CA VAL A 153 -1.16 -5.88 7.14
C VAL A 153 0.36 -5.79 7.12
N GLY A 154 0.99 -6.14 8.23
CA GLY A 154 2.45 -6.24 8.34
C GLY A 154 2.98 -7.59 7.87
N VAL A 155 4.03 -7.57 7.05
CA VAL A 155 4.76 -8.74 6.56
C VAL A 155 6.22 -8.60 7.00
N ALA A 156 6.57 -9.31 8.07
CA ALA A 156 7.96 -9.44 8.52
C ALA A 156 8.56 -10.75 8.00
N VAL A 157 9.68 -10.65 7.28
CA VAL A 157 10.43 -11.80 6.74
C VAL A 157 11.84 -11.76 7.28
N ASP A 158 12.33 -12.88 7.83
CA ASP A 158 13.73 -13.00 8.17
C ASP A 158 14.56 -13.28 6.91
N ALA A 159 15.21 -12.25 6.36
CA ALA A 159 15.99 -12.37 5.14
C ALA A 159 17.17 -13.36 5.28
N MET A 160 17.77 -13.51 6.47
CA MET A 160 18.91 -14.40 6.67
C MET A 160 18.50 -15.87 6.74
N VAL A 161 17.37 -16.17 7.38
CA VAL A 161 16.74 -17.49 7.34
C VAL A 161 16.30 -17.79 5.92
N GLY A 162 15.63 -16.84 5.25
CA GLY A 162 15.23 -16.96 3.86
C GLY A 162 16.40 -17.29 2.94
N TYR A 163 17.52 -16.58 3.06
CA TYR A 163 18.74 -16.85 2.30
C TYR A 163 19.26 -18.28 2.50
N LYS A 164 19.37 -18.75 3.75
CA LYS A 164 19.85 -20.11 4.06
C LYS A 164 18.94 -21.19 3.48
N THR A 165 17.63 -21.02 3.58
CA THR A 165 16.65 -21.93 2.99
C THR A 165 16.76 -21.95 1.47
N SER A 166 16.83 -20.78 0.84
CA SER A 166 17.02 -20.64 -0.61
C SER A 166 18.35 -21.24 -1.10
N LEU A 167 19.42 -21.12 -0.32
CA LEU A 167 20.72 -21.71 -0.63
C LEU A 167 20.65 -23.23 -0.66
N GLN A 168 19.99 -23.84 0.33
CA GLN A 168 19.79 -25.29 0.36
C GLN A 168 18.94 -25.77 -0.83
N GLN A 169 17.88 -25.05 -1.18
CA GLN A 169 17.04 -25.37 -2.33
C GLN A 169 17.84 -25.30 -3.65
N ALA A 170 18.59 -24.23 -3.87
CA ALA A 170 19.42 -24.07 -5.06
C ALA A 170 20.50 -25.16 -5.18
N GLN A 171 21.12 -25.57 -4.06
CA GLN A 171 22.13 -26.64 -4.03
C GLN A 171 21.55 -28.04 -4.26
N SER A 172 20.28 -28.27 -3.93
CA SER A 172 19.62 -29.57 -4.05
C SER A 172 19.26 -29.98 -5.49
N GLY A 173 19.44 -29.10 -6.48
CA GLY A 173 19.23 -29.41 -7.90
C GLY A 173 17.76 -29.63 -8.30
N GLN A 174 16.79 -29.25 -7.47
CA GLN A 174 15.37 -29.31 -7.81
C GLN A 174 15.00 -28.18 -8.79
N GLY A 175 15.29 -28.34 -10.09
CA GLY A 175 14.81 -27.44 -11.15
C GLY A 175 15.50 -27.69 -12.50
N SER A 176 14.73 -27.76 -13.60
CA SER A 176 15.24 -28.13 -14.94
C SER A 176 16.02 -27.03 -15.67
N LEU A 177 16.20 -25.86 -15.06
CA LEU A 177 17.14 -24.78 -15.34
C LEU A 177 17.32 -24.11 -13.97
N GLY A 178 18.45 -24.34 -13.30
CA GLY A 178 18.58 -24.09 -11.86
C GLY A 178 18.28 -22.64 -11.48
N ARG A 179 17.23 -22.41 -10.70
CA ARG A 179 16.94 -21.11 -10.08
C ARG A 179 18.06 -20.71 -9.12
N THR A 180 18.39 -19.44 -9.11
CA THR A 180 19.35 -18.82 -8.20
C THR A 180 18.77 -18.67 -6.79
N VAL A 181 19.65 -18.49 -5.81
CA VAL A 181 19.26 -18.20 -4.42
C VAL A 181 18.37 -16.95 -4.35
N GLY A 182 18.70 -15.91 -5.14
CA GLY A 182 17.95 -14.66 -5.18
C GLY A 182 16.52 -14.85 -5.71
N GLU A 183 16.33 -15.65 -6.76
CA GLU A 183 15.00 -15.95 -7.30
C GLU A 183 14.11 -16.65 -6.24
N TYR A 184 14.66 -17.65 -5.53
CA TYR A 184 13.92 -18.31 -4.45
C TYR A 184 13.56 -17.36 -3.30
N MET A 185 14.45 -16.43 -2.94
CA MET A 185 14.16 -15.44 -1.91
C MET A 185 13.03 -14.50 -2.34
N ILE A 186 13.10 -13.96 -3.55
CA ILE A 186 12.09 -13.05 -4.10
C ILE A 186 10.73 -13.73 -4.19
N GLU A 187 10.67 -14.98 -4.68
CA GLU A 187 9.41 -15.73 -4.78
C GLU A 187 8.75 -15.97 -3.41
N GLN A 188 9.53 -16.34 -2.39
CA GLN A 188 9.01 -16.55 -1.04
C GLN A 188 8.45 -15.26 -0.41
N VAL A 189 9.12 -14.12 -0.64
CA VAL A 189 8.63 -12.82 -0.18
C VAL A 189 7.38 -12.41 -0.96
N ALA A 190 7.39 -12.57 -2.28
CA ALA A 190 6.26 -12.25 -3.15
C ALA A 190 4.99 -13.02 -2.73
N GLN A 191 5.10 -14.32 -2.44
CA GLN A 191 3.97 -15.11 -1.98
C GLN A 191 3.35 -14.53 -0.69
N LYS A 192 4.19 -14.18 0.30
CA LYS A 192 3.72 -13.58 1.57
C LYS A 192 3.05 -12.22 1.37
N VAL A 193 3.58 -11.41 0.45
CA VAL A 193 2.98 -10.13 0.08
C VAL A 193 1.63 -10.33 -0.60
N VAL A 194 1.51 -11.29 -1.53
CA VAL A 194 0.25 -11.64 -2.19
C VAL A 194 -0.79 -12.07 -1.16
N ASP A 195 -0.43 -12.94 -0.21
CA ASP A 195 -1.32 -13.37 0.87
C ASP A 195 -1.78 -12.17 1.74
N ALA A 196 -0.87 -11.23 2.03
CA ALA A 196 -1.18 -10.02 2.78
C ALA A 196 -2.09 -9.06 2.00
N PHE A 197 -1.92 -8.92 0.69
CA PHE A 197 -2.84 -8.15 -0.15
C PHE A 197 -4.24 -8.76 -0.16
N GLU A 198 -4.35 -10.09 -0.28
CA GLU A 198 -5.65 -10.78 -0.19
C GLU A 198 -6.32 -10.61 1.17
N MET A 199 -5.52 -10.50 2.25
CA MET A 199 -6.02 -10.24 3.59
C MET A 199 -6.56 -8.81 3.72
N VAL A 200 -5.74 -7.81 3.36
CA VAL A 200 -6.11 -6.40 3.57
C VAL A 200 -7.25 -5.94 2.65
N LEU A 201 -7.41 -6.56 1.47
CA LEU A 201 -8.56 -6.29 0.60
C LEU A 201 -9.91 -6.65 1.22
N LYS A 202 -9.93 -7.56 2.20
CA LYS A 202 -11.15 -7.95 2.92
C LYS A 202 -11.49 -6.98 4.05
N GLU A 203 -10.58 -6.05 4.38
CA GLU A 203 -10.85 -5.06 5.41
C GLU A 203 -11.73 -3.93 4.86
N PRO A 204 -12.85 -3.63 5.54
CA PRO A 204 -13.78 -2.62 5.10
C PRO A 204 -13.14 -1.22 5.18
N PRO A 205 -13.49 -0.31 4.26
CA PRO A 205 -13.16 1.11 4.37
C PRO A 205 -13.53 1.69 5.75
N ARG A 206 -12.64 2.53 6.28
CA ARG A 206 -12.84 3.24 7.56
C ARG A 206 -13.54 4.58 7.38
N ILE A 207 -13.38 5.24 6.24
CA ILE A 207 -14.03 6.54 6.01
C ILE A 207 -15.54 6.34 5.79
N PRO A 208 -16.40 6.96 6.61
CA PRO A 208 -17.86 6.97 6.40
C PRO A 208 -18.23 7.54 5.04
N LYS A 209 -19.29 7.01 4.42
CA LYS A 209 -19.74 7.41 3.06
C LYS A 209 -19.87 8.91 2.90
N GLU A 210 -20.37 9.59 3.92
CA GLU A 210 -20.64 11.03 3.95
C GLU A 210 -19.36 11.87 3.95
N LEU A 211 -18.21 11.30 4.36
CA LEU A 211 -16.92 12.00 4.47
C LEU A 211 -15.99 11.73 3.28
N ARG A 212 -16.22 10.69 2.49
CA ARG A 212 -15.29 10.24 1.43
C ARG A 212 -14.97 11.33 0.42
N GLU A 213 -16.01 12.02 -0.07
CA GLU A 213 -15.81 13.10 -1.05
C GLU A 213 -15.04 14.27 -0.44
N SER A 214 -15.41 14.72 0.76
CA SER A 214 -14.73 15.83 1.44
C SER A 214 -13.26 15.51 1.77
N VAL A 215 -12.95 14.27 2.17
CA VAL A 215 -11.57 13.84 2.38
C VAL A 215 -10.78 13.88 1.08
N TYR A 216 -11.33 13.37 -0.03
CA TYR A 216 -10.64 13.40 -1.32
C TYR A 216 -10.50 14.82 -1.88
N GLN A 217 -11.47 15.70 -1.67
CA GLN A 217 -11.34 17.12 -1.97
C GLN A 217 -10.22 17.77 -1.15
N TRP A 218 -10.09 17.42 0.14
CA TRP A 218 -9.00 17.92 0.96
C TRP A 218 -7.64 17.40 0.49
N LEU A 219 -7.54 16.13 0.14
CA LEU A 219 -6.31 15.54 -0.43
C LEU A 219 -5.93 16.17 -1.79
N ALA A 220 -6.88 16.75 -2.51
CA ALA A 220 -6.63 17.47 -3.75
C ALA A 220 -6.00 18.86 -3.53
N LEU A 221 -6.19 19.45 -2.34
CA LEU A 221 -5.78 20.81 -2.00
C LEU A 221 -4.56 20.85 -1.07
N MET A 222 -4.58 20.02 -0.02
CA MET A 222 -3.60 20.02 1.08
C MET A 222 -2.15 19.93 0.62
N PRO A 223 -1.78 19.07 -0.37
CA PRO A 223 -0.39 18.99 -0.82
C PRO A 223 0.11 20.27 -1.51
N GLY A 224 -0.79 21.14 -1.99
CA GLY A 224 -0.42 22.31 -2.79
C GLY A 224 0.26 21.91 -4.09
N PHE A 225 -0.42 21.10 -4.92
CA PHE A 225 0.15 20.61 -6.17
C PHE A 225 0.53 21.77 -7.10
N LYS A 226 1.73 21.72 -7.66
CA LYS A 226 2.32 22.74 -8.55
C LYS A 226 1.51 22.92 -9.83
N ASN A 227 1.03 21.81 -10.40
CA ASN A 227 0.37 21.76 -11.71
C ASN A 227 -1.13 21.45 -11.60
N GLY A 228 -1.90 21.86 -12.62
CA GLY A 228 -3.34 21.63 -12.75
C GLY A 228 -4.22 22.74 -12.16
N GLY A 229 -3.78 23.36 -11.06
CA GLY A 229 -4.59 24.31 -10.28
C GLY A 229 -5.68 23.62 -9.47
N ASP A 230 -6.15 24.29 -8.41
CA ASP A 230 -7.04 23.71 -7.40
C ASP A 230 -8.33 23.12 -7.99
N GLN A 231 -8.96 23.83 -8.91
CA GLN A 231 -10.21 23.39 -9.55
C GLN A 231 -10.02 22.05 -10.30
N HIS A 232 -8.95 21.93 -11.08
CA HIS A 232 -8.66 20.69 -11.81
C HIS A 232 -8.33 19.54 -10.85
N ASN A 233 -7.56 19.81 -9.80
CA ASN A 233 -7.21 18.81 -8.80
C ASN A 233 -8.45 18.28 -8.07
N LEU A 234 -9.37 19.17 -7.70
CA LEU A 234 -10.65 18.81 -7.09
C LEU A 234 -11.46 17.89 -8.01
N GLU A 235 -11.55 18.21 -9.30
CA GLU A 235 -12.26 17.38 -10.29
C GLU A 235 -11.64 15.98 -10.41
N VAL A 236 -10.32 15.90 -10.52
CA VAL A 236 -9.57 14.62 -10.64
C VAL A 236 -9.78 13.76 -9.40
N PHE A 237 -9.58 14.30 -8.20
CA PHE A 237 -9.69 13.53 -6.95
C PHE A 237 -11.14 13.17 -6.63
N THR A 238 -12.10 14.03 -6.96
CA THR A 238 -13.53 13.69 -6.82
C THR A 238 -13.92 12.54 -7.75
N LYS A 239 -13.42 12.54 -8.99
CA LYS A 239 -13.62 11.42 -9.92
C LYS A 239 -13.01 10.14 -9.38
N LEU A 240 -11.77 10.20 -8.89
CA LEU A 240 -11.06 9.06 -8.30
C LEU A 240 -11.80 8.50 -7.08
N CYS A 241 -12.32 9.35 -6.20
CA CYS A 241 -13.15 8.95 -5.07
C CYS A 241 -14.37 8.13 -5.52
N LYS A 242 -15.07 8.58 -6.58
CA LYS A 242 -16.23 7.86 -7.14
C LYS A 242 -15.85 6.51 -7.74
N GLU A 243 -14.71 6.44 -8.44
CA GLU A 243 -14.20 5.20 -9.03
C GLU A 243 -13.79 4.18 -7.97
N LYS A 244 -13.15 4.61 -6.87
CA LYS A 244 -12.80 3.70 -5.77
C LYS A 244 -14.04 3.20 -5.05
N GLN A 245 -15.04 4.05 -4.85
CA GLN A 245 -16.33 3.65 -4.26
C GLN A 245 -17.07 2.63 -5.13
N SER A 246 -17.12 2.81 -6.45
CA SER A 246 -17.80 1.85 -7.35
C SER A 246 -17.11 0.49 -7.41
N ARG A 247 -15.81 0.45 -7.07
CA ARG A 247 -15.00 -0.77 -6.95
C ARG A 247 -14.95 -1.33 -5.52
N GLY A 248 -15.69 -0.73 -4.58
CA GLY A 248 -15.73 -1.09 -3.16
C GLY A 248 -14.38 -1.00 -2.43
N LEU A 249 -13.47 -0.16 -2.94
CA LEU A 249 -12.19 0.15 -2.30
C LEU A 249 -12.31 1.26 -1.25
N LEU A 250 -13.38 2.05 -1.36
CA LEU A 250 -13.75 3.12 -0.45
C LEU A 250 -15.19 3.07 0.00
#